data_AF-A0A131MD85-F1
#
_entry.id   AF-A0A131MD85-F1
#
_cell.length_a   1.000
_cell.length_b   1.000
_cell.length_c   1.000
_cell.angle_alpha   90.00
_cell.angle_beta   90.00
_cell.angle_gamma   90.00
#
_symmetry.space_group_name_H-M   'P 1'
#
loop_
_entity.id
_entity.type
_entity.pdbx_description
1 polymer ?
#
loop_
_entity_poly.entity_id
_entity_poly.type
_entity_poly.pdbx_seq_one_letter_code
_entity_poly.pdbx_strand_id
1 'polypeptide(L)'
;MSLLKASVIFIIVLAVKPAPTPVYLNQNVISCIQWFYTAAEARRTRNISCLGEYDFLSNDKQIQKKAFLDGKSCFLDVTKTKCSSGYKKISENYEDIVNFLTTPPNPTPDSCEGSYYFYESFRCTALINGFYDKAERISLEVDSHETRVCEKSHCFYMDPESAKLSDTCESMALKNSYFLKCVAELEEKRPDVSSYRCLNGTDIYSEDLSVQIELFTTKRGCSRWVMMKHCGEKSMIDFRQNAEIYVKTLEKTIQSGMTG
;
A
#
# COMPACT_ATOMS: atom_id res chain seq x y z
N MET A 1 -64.72 -19.11 -14.27
CA MET A 1 -63.80 -19.34 -13.13
C MET A 1 -62.47 -19.80 -13.69
N SER A 2 -61.48 -18.90 -13.68
CA SER A 2 -60.18 -19.09 -14.31
C SER A 2 -59.26 -20.02 -13.51
N LEU A 3 -58.61 -20.92 -14.24
CA LEU A 3 -57.48 -21.74 -13.80
C LEU A 3 -56.23 -20.85 -13.70
N LEU A 4 -55.70 -20.64 -12.50
CA LEU A 4 -54.31 -20.18 -12.31
C LEU A 4 -53.43 -21.38 -12.01
N LYS A 5 -52.60 -21.78 -12.98
CA LYS A 5 -51.47 -22.69 -12.77
C LYS A 5 -50.34 -21.90 -12.13
N ALA A 6 -50.01 -22.21 -10.88
CA ALA A 6 -48.81 -21.71 -10.23
C ALA A 6 -47.61 -22.56 -10.70
N SER A 7 -46.74 -21.98 -11.53
CA SER A 7 -45.45 -22.58 -11.87
C SER A 7 -44.47 -22.32 -10.74
N VAL A 8 -44.07 -23.36 -10.03
CA VAL A 8 -42.97 -23.31 -9.05
C VAL A 8 -41.66 -23.32 -9.82
N ILE A 9 -40.98 -22.17 -9.90
CA ILE A 9 -39.62 -22.08 -10.46
C ILE A 9 -38.64 -22.54 -9.38
N PHE A 10 -38.07 -23.72 -9.56
CA PHE A 10 -37.01 -24.24 -8.71
C PHE A 10 -35.69 -23.55 -9.11
N ILE A 11 -35.30 -22.51 -8.37
CA ILE A 11 -33.97 -21.89 -8.55
C ILE A 11 -32.96 -22.87 -7.95
N ILE A 12 -32.33 -23.68 -8.81
CA ILE A 12 -31.17 -24.48 -8.44
C ILE A 12 -30.02 -23.52 -8.17
N VAL A 13 -29.80 -23.18 -6.90
CA VAL A 13 -28.56 -22.54 -6.47
C VAL A 13 -27.48 -23.61 -6.58
N LEU A 14 -26.76 -23.61 -7.71
CA LEU A 14 -25.53 -24.40 -7.83
C LEU A 14 -24.56 -23.87 -6.79
N ALA A 15 -24.34 -24.64 -5.72
CA ALA A 15 -23.25 -24.39 -4.79
C ALA A 15 -21.94 -24.39 -5.58
N VAL A 16 -21.37 -23.19 -5.78
CA VAL A 16 -20.04 -23.04 -6.34
C VAL A 16 -19.09 -23.63 -5.31
N LYS A 17 -18.61 -24.86 -5.56
CA LYS A 17 -17.55 -25.44 -4.75
C LYS A 17 -16.31 -24.54 -4.91
N PRO A 18 -15.67 -24.10 -3.82
CA PRO A 18 -14.40 -23.40 -3.94
C PRO A 18 -13.43 -24.27 -4.73
N ALA A 19 -12.73 -23.66 -5.69
CA ALA A 19 -11.77 -24.37 -6.52
C ALA A 19 -10.76 -25.07 -5.58
N PRO A 20 -10.63 -26.41 -5.64
CA PRO A 20 -9.69 -27.12 -4.78
C PRO A 20 -8.28 -26.60 -5.05
N THR A 21 -7.51 -26.36 -3.99
CA THR A 21 -6.10 -25.98 -4.10
C THR A 21 -5.37 -27.00 -4.98
N PRO A 22 -4.71 -26.56 -6.07
CA PRO A 22 -4.04 -27.50 -6.96
C PRO A 22 -3.06 -28.42 -6.22
N VAL A 23 -3.04 -29.71 -6.58
CA VAL A 23 -2.24 -30.77 -5.92
C VAL A 23 -0.73 -30.46 -5.90
N TYR A 24 -0.26 -29.58 -6.79
CA TYR A 24 1.13 -29.16 -6.84
C TYR A 24 1.54 -28.11 -5.80
N LEU A 25 0.58 -27.50 -5.10
CA LEU A 25 0.80 -26.45 -4.11
C LEU A 25 0.93 -27.03 -2.69
N ASN A 26 2.01 -27.75 -2.44
CA ASN A 26 2.33 -28.27 -1.09
C ASN A 26 3.09 -27.23 -0.24
N GLN A 27 3.32 -27.56 1.04
CA GLN A 27 4.01 -26.66 1.98
C GLN A 27 5.40 -26.19 1.51
N ASN A 28 6.15 -27.04 0.80
CA ASN A 28 7.47 -26.64 0.29
C ASN A 28 7.32 -25.62 -0.83
N VAL A 29 6.35 -25.80 -1.74
CA VAL A 29 6.07 -24.84 -2.82
C VAL A 29 5.56 -23.51 -2.25
N ILE A 30 4.69 -23.56 -1.22
CA ILE A 30 4.19 -22.38 -0.50
C ILE A 30 5.34 -21.55 0.06
N SER A 31 6.19 -22.16 0.88
CA SER A 31 7.35 -21.48 1.49
C SER A 31 8.27 -20.86 0.45
N CYS A 32 8.39 -21.48 -0.72
CA CYS A 32 9.21 -20.99 -1.81
C CYS A 32 8.65 -19.79 -2.54
N ILE A 33 7.35 -19.79 -2.80
CA ILE A 33 6.67 -18.63 -3.40
C ILE A 33 6.74 -17.44 -2.44
N GLN A 34 6.48 -17.66 -1.14
CA GLN A 34 6.61 -16.61 -0.13
C GLN A 34 8.03 -16.03 -0.09
N TRP A 35 9.05 -16.89 -0.02
CA TRP A 35 10.44 -16.44 0.00
C TRP A 35 10.85 -15.70 -1.27
N PHE A 36 10.39 -16.17 -2.44
CA PHE A 36 10.66 -15.53 -3.72
C PHE A 36 10.14 -14.09 -3.74
N TYR A 37 8.91 -13.85 -3.31
CA TYR A 37 8.36 -12.49 -3.25
C TYR A 37 9.17 -11.56 -2.34
N THR A 38 9.61 -12.04 -1.17
CA THR A 38 10.51 -11.29 -0.29
C THR A 38 11.86 -10.99 -0.98
N ALA A 39 12.40 -11.93 -1.76
CA ALA A 39 13.64 -11.71 -2.50
C ALA A 39 13.46 -10.72 -3.65
N ALA A 40 12.32 -10.78 -4.36
CA ALA A 40 11.96 -9.86 -5.44
C ALA A 40 11.75 -8.43 -4.94
N GLU A 41 11.22 -8.24 -3.72
CA GLU A 41 11.14 -6.90 -3.12
C GLU A 41 12.55 -6.40 -2.77
N ALA A 42 13.34 -7.22 -2.08
CA ALA A 42 14.70 -6.90 -1.68
C ALA A 42 15.73 -6.91 -2.84
N ARG A 43 15.27 -6.91 -4.10
CA ARG A 43 16.11 -7.01 -5.30
C ARG A 43 17.21 -5.95 -5.38
N ARG A 44 16.97 -4.75 -4.83
CA ARG A 44 17.95 -3.66 -4.78
C ARG A 44 19.05 -3.85 -3.71
N THR A 45 18.83 -4.72 -2.71
CA THR A 45 19.77 -4.95 -1.61
C THR A 45 20.43 -6.33 -1.65
N ARG A 46 19.83 -7.32 -2.33
CA ARG A 46 20.31 -8.72 -2.34
C ARG A 46 21.27 -9.08 -3.46
N ASN A 47 21.62 -8.17 -4.38
CA ASN A 47 22.54 -8.44 -5.51
C ASN A 47 22.17 -9.69 -6.32
N ILE A 48 20.88 -10.02 -6.45
CA ILE A 48 20.41 -11.06 -7.37
C ILE A 48 20.08 -10.35 -8.68
N SER A 49 21.00 -10.41 -9.63
CA SER A 49 21.03 -9.56 -10.83
C SER A 49 19.72 -9.57 -11.62
N CYS A 50 19.13 -10.74 -11.84
CA CYS A 50 17.96 -10.87 -12.72
C CYS A 50 16.63 -10.46 -12.07
N LEU A 51 16.51 -10.40 -10.74
CA LEU A 51 15.24 -10.03 -10.07
C LEU A 51 14.86 -8.56 -10.34
N GLY A 52 15.84 -7.73 -10.71
CA GLY A 52 15.66 -6.34 -11.13
C GLY A 52 15.01 -6.15 -12.50
N GLU A 53 15.06 -7.18 -13.36
CA GLU A 53 14.72 -7.06 -14.78
C GLU A 53 13.22 -7.26 -15.06
N TYR A 54 12.49 -7.88 -14.13
CA TYR A 54 11.09 -8.25 -14.33
C TYR A 54 10.22 -7.76 -13.16
N ASP A 55 9.01 -7.31 -13.47
CA ASP A 55 8.05 -6.81 -12.48
C ASP A 55 7.22 -7.94 -11.85
N PHE A 56 7.86 -8.81 -11.06
CA PHE A 56 7.20 -9.93 -10.39
C PHE A 56 6.18 -9.48 -9.31
N LEU A 57 6.27 -8.24 -8.83
CA LEU A 57 5.43 -7.68 -7.76
C LEU A 57 4.28 -6.82 -8.29
N SER A 58 4.17 -6.69 -9.61
CA SER A 58 3.13 -5.88 -10.26
C SER A 58 1.74 -6.23 -9.74
N ASN A 59 0.93 -5.20 -9.51
CA ASN A 59 -0.50 -5.39 -9.24
C ASN A 59 -1.30 -5.64 -10.53
N ASP A 60 -0.80 -5.20 -11.69
CA ASP A 60 -1.40 -5.57 -12.96
C ASP A 60 -1.10 -7.05 -13.23
N LYS A 61 -2.14 -7.88 -13.22
CA LYS A 61 -2.01 -9.32 -13.33
C LYS A 61 -1.49 -9.79 -14.69
N GLN A 62 -1.68 -9.01 -15.75
CA GLN A 62 -1.11 -9.31 -17.06
C GLN A 62 0.39 -8.98 -17.09
N ILE A 63 0.79 -7.85 -16.52
CA ILE A 63 2.21 -7.49 -16.36
C ILE A 63 2.91 -8.51 -15.47
N GLN A 64 2.30 -8.88 -14.34
CA GLN A 64 2.84 -9.86 -13.42
C GLN A 64 3.01 -11.23 -14.09
N LYS A 65 1.99 -11.70 -14.83
CA LYS A 65 2.06 -12.94 -15.60
C LYS A 65 3.19 -12.92 -16.61
N LYS A 66 3.30 -11.83 -17.37
CA LYS A 66 4.38 -11.65 -18.34
C LYS A 66 5.75 -11.67 -17.67
N ALA A 67 5.91 -11.00 -16.54
CA ALA A 67 7.14 -11.00 -15.76
C ALA A 67 7.55 -12.41 -15.32
N PHE A 68 6.61 -13.23 -14.85
CA PHE A 68 6.89 -14.63 -14.55
C PHE A 68 7.28 -15.45 -15.79
N LEU A 69 6.56 -15.31 -16.90
CA LEU A 69 6.83 -16.08 -18.12
C LEU A 69 8.19 -15.70 -18.74
N ASP A 70 8.47 -14.41 -18.91
CA ASP A 70 9.72 -13.91 -19.47
C ASP A 70 10.89 -14.15 -18.50
N GLY A 71 10.65 -13.98 -17.19
CA GLY A 71 11.61 -14.16 -16.11
C GLY A 71 11.74 -15.59 -15.58
N LYS A 72 11.23 -16.61 -16.29
CA LYS A 72 11.20 -18.01 -15.84
C LYS A 72 12.55 -18.53 -15.38
N SER A 73 13.62 -18.27 -16.14
CA SER A 73 14.98 -18.69 -15.76
C SER A 73 15.39 -18.07 -14.42
N CYS A 74 15.17 -16.76 -14.27
CA CYS A 74 15.49 -16.05 -13.03
C CYS A 74 14.75 -16.65 -11.83
N PHE A 75 13.44 -16.89 -11.97
CA PHE A 75 12.65 -17.53 -10.91
C PHE A 75 13.19 -18.91 -10.54
N LEU A 76 13.47 -19.75 -11.54
CA LEU A 76 13.96 -21.11 -11.31
C LEU A 76 15.34 -21.11 -10.68
N ASP A 77 16.27 -20.25 -11.11
CA ASP A 77 17.61 -20.17 -10.52
C ASP A 77 17.55 -19.73 -9.05
N VAL A 78 16.76 -18.69 -8.77
CA VAL A 78 16.55 -18.15 -7.43
C VAL A 78 15.92 -19.19 -6.49
N THR A 79 14.90 -19.91 -6.97
CA THR A 79 14.26 -20.98 -6.19
C THR A 79 15.12 -22.23 -6.10
N LYS A 80 15.95 -22.57 -7.08
CA LYS A 80 16.86 -23.72 -6.99
C LYS A 80 17.84 -23.58 -5.83
N THR A 81 18.42 -22.39 -5.65
CA THR A 81 19.43 -22.14 -4.62
C THR A 81 18.87 -22.15 -3.20
N LYS A 82 17.62 -21.70 -3.02
CA LYS A 82 17.04 -21.45 -1.68
C LYS A 82 15.88 -22.37 -1.32
N CYS A 83 15.44 -23.18 -2.27
CA CYS A 83 14.16 -23.86 -2.23
C CYS A 83 14.23 -25.30 -2.76
N SER A 84 15.29 -26.02 -2.35
CA SER A 84 15.62 -27.37 -2.85
C SER A 84 14.50 -28.39 -2.66
N SER A 85 13.71 -28.30 -1.59
CA SER A 85 12.60 -29.23 -1.30
C SER A 85 11.33 -28.99 -2.12
N GLY A 86 11.15 -27.78 -2.67
CA GLY A 86 10.01 -27.41 -3.53
C GLY A 86 10.37 -27.33 -5.02
N TYR A 87 11.66 -27.18 -5.33
CA TYR A 87 12.15 -26.85 -6.67
C TYR A 87 11.67 -27.82 -7.75
N LYS A 88 11.79 -29.14 -7.54
CA LYS A 88 11.36 -30.13 -8.54
C LYS A 88 9.89 -29.93 -8.93
N LYS A 89 9.02 -29.77 -7.93
CA LYS A 89 7.58 -29.59 -8.14
C LYS A 89 7.27 -28.25 -8.82
N ILE A 90 7.98 -27.20 -8.41
CA ILE A 90 7.93 -25.89 -9.06
C ILE A 90 8.32 -26.00 -10.54
N SER A 91 9.46 -26.62 -10.86
CA SER A 91 9.96 -26.70 -12.24
C SER A 91 9.03 -27.50 -13.15
N GLU A 92 8.45 -28.58 -12.64
CA GLU A 92 7.54 -29.45 -13.41
C GLU A 92 6.15 -28.82 -13.65
N ASN A 93 5.72 -27.88 -12.79
CA ASN A 93 4.36 -27.30 -12.82
C ASN A 93 4.40 -25.77 -12.97
N TYR A 94 5.49 -25.24 -13.53
CA TYR A 94 5.78 -23.81 -13.48
C TYR A 94 4.67 -22.94 -14.07
N GLU A 95 4.20 -23.28 -15.27
CA GLU A 95 3.17 -22.49 -15.96
C GLU A 95 1.82 -22.55 -15.22
N ASP A 96 1.48 -23.70 -14.63
CA ASP A 96 0.28 -23.83 -13.80
C ASP A 96 0.37 -23.02 -12.51
N ILE A 97 1.55 -22.97 -11.89
CA ILE A 97 1.82 -22.10 -10.74
C ILE A 97 1.68 -20.63 -11.15
N VAL A 98 2.28 -20.22 -12.27
CA VAL A 98 2.17 -18.83 -12.77
C VAL A 98 0.71 -18.49 -13.05
N ASN A 99 -0.01 -19.33 -13.77
CA ASN A 99 -1.43 -19.13 -14.06
C ASN A 99 -2.24 -18.99 -12.77
N PHE A 100 -2.00 -19.83 -11.77
CA PHE A 100 -2.66 -19.75 -10.48
C PHE A 100 -2.34 -18.45 -9.73
N LEU A 101 -1.07 -18.01 -9.72
CA LEU A 101 -0.65 -16.79 -9.01
C LEU A 101 -1.17 -15.50 -9.68
N THR A 102 -1.44 -15.52 -10.99
CA THR A 102 -1.76 -14.31 -11.76
C THR A 102 -3.15 -14.31 -12.36
N THR A 103 -4.00 -15.29 -12.04
CA THR A 103 -5.38 -15.35 -12.53
C THR A 103 -6.32 -15.30 -11.33
N PRO A 104 -6.83 -14.11 -10.96
CA PRO A 104 -7.77 -14.01 -9.86
C PRO A 104 -9.05 -14.81 -10.18
N PRO A 105 -9.72 -15.38 -9.17
CA PRO A 105 -11.05 -15.96 -9.34
C PRO A 105 -12.04 -14.88 -9.81
N ASN A 106 -13.17 -15.30 -10.40
CA ASN A 106 -14.20 -14.36 -10.86
C ASN A 106 -14.57 -13.36 -9.74
N PRO A 107 -14.74 -12.07 -10.06
CA PRO A 107 -14.91 -11.03 -9.05
C PRO A 107 -16.31 -11.13 -8.43
N THR A 108 -16.39 -11.81 -7.29
CA THR A 108 -17.41 -11.49 -6.30
C THR A 108 -16.76 -10.54 -5.30
N PRO A 109 -17.20 -9.25 -5.22
CA PRO A 109 -16.56 -8.20 -4.42
C PRO A 109 -16.26 -8.56 -2.96
N ASP A 110 -17.00 -9.53 -2.42
CA ASP A 110 -17.00 -9.88 -1.00
C ASP A 110 -16.50 -11.32 -0.71
N SER A 111 -16.16 -12.12 -1.73
CA SER A 111 -15.70 -13.48 -1.49
C SER A 111 -14.18 -13.52 -1.38
N CYS A 112 -13.67 -13.39 -0.16
CA CYS A 112 -12.28 -13.75 0.16
C CYS A 112 -12.06 -15.26 0.20
N GLU A 113 -12.87 -15.99 -0.58
CA GLU A 113 -12.87 -17.43 -0.68
C GLU A 113 -11.91 -17.86 -1.79
N GLY A 114 -11.01 -18.77 -1.44
CA GLY A 114 -10.11 -19.41 -2.40
C GLY A 114 -8.64 -19.22 -2.06
N SER A 115 -7.86 -20.23 -2.43
CA SER A 115 -6.42 -20.25 -2.19
C SER A 115 -5.69 -19.11 -2.89
N TYR A 116 -6.20 -18.55 -3.98
CA TYR A 116 -5.60 -17.40 -4.67
C TYR A 116 -5.21 -16.25 -3.73
N TYR A 117 -6.15 -15.79 -2.88
CA TYR A 117 -5.91 -14.65 -1.99
C TYR A 117 -4.82 -14.95 -0.96
N PHE A 118 -4.68 -16.21 -0.53
CA PHE A 118 -3.60 -16.64 0.35
C PHE A 118 -2.22 -16.44 -0.28
N TYR A 119 -2.07 -16.77 -1.57
CA TYR A 119 -0.78 -16.54 -2.24
C TYR A 119 -0.58 -15.07 -2.61
N GLU A 120 -1.66 -14.35 -2.93
CA GLU A 120 -1.59 -12.90 -3.15
C GLU A 120 -1.12 -12.16 -1.88
N SER A 121 -1.49 -12.66 -0.71
CA SER A 121 -1.01 -12.12 0.58
C SER A 121 0.51 -12.15 0.71
N PHE A 122 1.21 -13.10 0.07
CA PHE A 122 2.67 -13.14 0.10
C PHE A 122 3.30 -11.98 -0.66
N ARG A 123 2.73 -11.63 -1.83
CA ARG A 123 3.17 -10.45 -2.60
C ARG A 123 2.98 -9.18 -1.79
N CYS A 124 1.80 -9.02 -1.20
CA CYS A 124 1.50 -7.86 -0.38
C CYS A 124 2.34 -7.78 0.89
N THR A 125 2.59 -8.91 1.56
CA THR A 125 3.45 -8.97 2.75
C THR A 125 4.86 -8.54 2.41
N ALA A 126 5.40 -8.98 1.27
CA ALA A 126 6.72 -8.55 0.82
C ALA A 126 6.77 -7.02 0.60
N LEU A 127 5.80 -6.46 -0.12
CA LEU A 127 5.71 -5.01 -0.38
C LEU A 127 5.56 -4.19 0.90
N ILE A 128 4.68 -4.62 1.81
CA ILE A 128 4.42 -3.95 3.09
C ILE A 128 5.66 -3.98 3.98
N ASN A 129 6.33 -5.13 4.11
CA ASN A 129 7.54 -5.23 4.92
C ASN A 129 8.67 -4.40 4.33
N GLY A 130 8.87 -4.46 3.00
CA GLY A 130 9.84 -3.62 2.31
C GLY A 130 9.55 -2.12 2.45
N PHE A 131 8.27 -1.74 2.51
CA PHE A 131 7.84 -0.38 2.81
C PHE A 131 8.17 0.03 4.25
N TYR A 132 7.84 -0.81 5.25
CA TYR A 132 8.20 -0.54 6.65
C TYR A 132 9.71 -0.43 6.86
N ASP A 133 10.49 -1.34 6.28
CA ASP A 133 11.96 -1.31 6.35
C ASP A 133 12.56 -0.02 5.77
N LYS A 134 11.95 0.53 4.71
CA LYS A 134 12.36 1.82 4.10
C LYS A 134 11.87 3.00 4.95
N ALA A 135 10.65 2.93 5.46
CA ALA A 135 10.04 3.94 6.32
C ALA A 135 10.83 4.16 7.62
N GLU A 136 11.36 3.09 8.22
CA GLU A 136 12.23 3.18 9.41
C GLU A 136 13.58 3.82 9.08
N ARG A 137 14.05 3.71 7.83
CA ARG A 137 15.27 4.36 7.34
C ARG A 137 14.93 5.76 6.83
N ILE A 138 14.65 6.66 7.78
CA ILE A 138 14.18 8.06 7.69
C ILE A 138 14.70 8.92 6.51
N SER A 139 15.78 8.54 5.82
CA SER A 139 16.44 9.29 4.74
C SER A 139 15.93 9.00 3.32
N LEU A 140 15.00 8.07 3.10
CA LEU A 140 14.55 7.72 1.75
C LEU A 140 13.15 8.27 1.46
N GLU A 141 12.98 8.93 0.31
CA GLU A 141 11.63 9.14 -0.24
C GLU A 141 11.00 7.77 -0.49
N VAL A 142 10.02 7.41 0.33
CA VAL A 142 9.34 6.12 0.24
C VAL A 142 8.04 6.28 -0.56
N ASP A 143 7.96 5.60 -1.71
CA ASP A 143 6.71 5.46 -2.46
C ASP A 143 5.80 4.44 -1.77
N SER A 144 4.57 4.86 -1.46
CA SER A 144 3.54 4.03 -0.83
C SER A 144 2.53 3.44 -1.82
N HIS A 145 2.62 3.76 -3.12
CA HIS A 145 1.59 3.43 -4.11
C HIS A 145 1.31 1.92 -4.19
N GLU A 146 2.36 1.10 -4.34
CA GLU A 146 2.21 -0.37 -4.42
C GLU A 146 1.63 -0.97 -3.14
N THR A 147 1.95 -0.37 -1.99
CA THR A 147 1.49 -0.78 -0.66
C THR A 147 0.01 -0.43 -0.42
N ARG A 148 -0.45 0.74 -0.88
CA ARG A 148 -1.86 1.17 -0.81
C ARG A 148 -2.79 0.28 -1.63
N VAL A 149 -2.27 -0.36 -2.68
CA VAL A 149 -3.06 -1.32 -3.44
C VAL A 149 -3.32 -2.60 -2.62
N CYS A 150 -2.35 -2.99 -1.77
CA CYS A 150 -2.51 -4.10 -0.85
C CYS A 150 -3.42 -3.79 0.35
N GLU A 151 -3.48 -2.52 0.78
CA GLU A 151 -4.43 -2.04 1.81
C GLU A 151 -5.89 -2.30 1.40
N LYS A 152 -6.22 -2.14 0.12
CA LYS A 152 -7.57 -2.34 -0.43
C LYS A 152 -7.96 -3.81 -0.61
N SER A 153 -7.02 -4.74 -0.43
CA SER A 153 -7.29 -6.17 -0.47
C SER A 153 -7.80 -6.65 0.89
N HIS A 154 -9.11 -6.51 1.12
CA HIS A 154 -9.82 -6.89 2.35
C HIS A 154 -9.68 -8.37 2.76
N CYS A 155 -9.06 -9.22 1.94
CA CYS A 155 -9.05 -10.66 2.14
C CYS A 155 -7.96 -11.19 3.07
N PHE A 156 -6.95 -10.40 3.43
CA PHE A 156 -5.85 -10.88 4.27
C PHE A 156 -5.40 -9.92 5.37
N TYR A 157 -5.59 -8.61 5.19
CA TYR A 157 -5.25 -7.64 6.22
C TYR A 157 -6.52 -7.23 6.96
N MET A 158 -6.64 -7.65 8.22
CA MET A 158 -7.74 -7.25 9.10
C MET A 158 -7.64 -5.77 9.47
N ASP A 159 -8.77 -5.18 9.90
CA ASP A 159 -8.95 -3.77 10.24
C ASP A 159 -7.86 -3.11 11.11
N PRO A 160 -7.17 -3.76 12.08
CA PRO A 160 -6.08 -3.09 12.79
C PRO A 160 -4.77 -3.01 11.99
N GLU A 161 -4.46 -4.00 11.15
CA GLU A 161 -3.24 -4.02 10.35
C GLU A 161 -3.36 -3.10 9.12
N SER A 162 -4.54 -3.09 8.49
CA SER A 162 -4.83 -2.18 7.38
C SER A 162 -4.81 -0.72 7.83
N ALA A 163 -5.38 -0.40 9.00
CA ALA A 163 -5.33 0.96 9.57
C ALA A 163 -3.90 1.42 9.86
N LYS A 164 -3.06 0.56 10.45
CA LYS A 164 -1.64 0.88 10.71
C LYS A 164 -0.87 1.12 9.41
N LEU A 165 -1.12 0.30 8.39
CA LEU A 165 -0.51 0.47 7.08
C LEU A 165 -0.93 1.79 6.44
N SER A 166 -2.22 2.10 6.47
CA SER A 166 -2.81 3.35 5.99
C SER A 166 -2.15 4.57 6.65
N ASP A 167 -2.11 4.58 7.99
CA ASP A 167 -1.47 5.63 8.79
C ASP A 167 0.01 5.84 8.40
N THR A 168 0.74 4.75 8.16
CA THR A 168 2.15 4.82 7.77
C THR A 168 2.32 5.35 6.33
N CYS A 169 1.45 4.93 5.41
CA CYS A 169 1.40 5.44 4.04
C CYS A 169 1.04 6.93 3.98
N GLU A 170 0.11 7.38 4.82
CA GLU A 170 -0.25 8.79 4.99
C GLU A 170 0.94 9.60 5.52
N SER A 171 1.61 9.11 6.57
CA SER A 171 2.78 9.77 7.16
C SER A 171 3.92 9.94 6.16
N MET A 172 4.23 8.90 5.37
CA MET A 172 5.29 8.97 4.34
C MET A 172 4.91 9.91 3.20
N ALA A 173 3.64 9.88 2.75
CA ALA A 173 3.16 10.82 1.73
C ALA A 173 3.29 12.27 2.20
N LEU A 174 2.93 12.55 3.46
CA LEU A 174 3.10 13.87 4.06
C LEU A 174 4.57 14.27 4.15
N LYS A 175 5.47 13.39 4.60
CA LYS A 175 6.92 13.66 4.67
C LYS A 175 7.53 14.02 3.32
N ASN A 176 7.11 13.34 2.25
CA ASN A 176 7.61 13.59 0.90
C ASN A 176 6.95 14.81 0.24
N SER A 177 5.87 15.34 0.82
CA SER A 177 5.08 16.42 0.21
C SER A 177 5.79 17.78 0.22
N TYR A 178 5.48 18.59 -0.79
CA TYR A 178 5.84 20.02 -0.78
C TYR A 178 5.10 20.81 0.32
N PHE A 179 4.00 20.26 0.85
CA PHE A 179 3.29 20.83 1.98
C PHE A 179 4.17 20.85 3.22
N LEU A 180 4.70 19.70 3.65
CA LEU A 180 5.52 19.65 4.86
C LEU A 180 6.86 20.37 4.68
N LYS A 181 7.45 20.28 3.48
CA LYS A 181 8.63 21.09 3.11
C LYS A 181 8.36 22.59 3.30
N CYS A 182 7.20 23.07 2.86
CA CYS A 182 6.80 24.47 3.06
C CYS A 182 6.58 24.85 4.52
N VAL A 183 5.98 23.97 5.34
CA VAL A 183 5.84 24.20 6.79
C VAL A 183 7.22 24.42 7.42
N ALA A 184 8.18 23.53 7.15
CA ALA A 184 9.55 23.66 7.63
C ALA A 184 10.24 24.93 7.11
N GLU A 185 10.06 25.28 5.83
CA GLU A 185 10.64 26.51 5.26
C GLU A 185 10.07 27.78 5.90
N LEU A 186 8.77 27.82 6.23
CA LEU A 186 8.16 28.94 6.93
C LEU A 186 8.72 29.09 8.35
N GLU A 187 8.90 27.97 9.06
CA GLU A 187 9.50 27.94 10.39
C GLU A 187 10.96 28.41 10.39
N GLU A 188 11.74 27.99 9.39
CA GLU A 188 13.16 28.36 9.23
C GLU A 188 13.32 29.84 8.83
N LYS A 189 12.61 30.27 7.78
CA LYS A 189 12.79 31.60 7.18
C LYS A 189 12.04 32.70 7.92
N ARG A 190 11.00 32.34 8.70
CA ARG A 190 10.10 33.24 9.43
C ARG A 190 9.75 34.53 8.64
N PRO A 191 9.14 34.43 7.45
CA PRO A 191 8.78 35.61 6.67
C PRO A 191 7.83 36.54 7.43
N ASP A 192 7.78 37.82 7.06
CA ASP A 192 6.78 38.72 7.64
C ASP A 192 5.37 38.32 7.20
N VAL A 193 4.53 37.98 8.19
CA VAL A 193 3.13 37.61 7.98
C VAL A 193 2.13 38.62 8.56
N SER A 194 2.60 39.79 9.01
CA SER A 194 1.76 40.84 9.57
C SER A 194 0.69 41.35 8.60
N SER A 195 0.94 41.26 7.29
CA SER A 195 0.00 41.67 6.25
C SER A 195 -1.22 40.73 6.08
N TYR A 196 -1.14 39.48 6.59
CA TYR A 196 -2.20 38.48 6.45
C TYR A 196 -3.25 38.65 7.54
N ARG A 197 -4.20 39.58 7.32
CA ARG A 197 -5.30 39.87 8.27
C ARG A 197 -6.13 38.65 8.68
N CYS A 198 -6.22 37.63 7.82
CA CYS A 198 -6.95 36.40 8.12
C CYS A 198 -6.35 35.56 9.26
N LEU A 199 -5.07 35.77 9.59
CA LEU A 199 -4.44 35.16 10.75
C LEU A 199 -4.99 35.76 12.05
N ASN A 200 -5.48 37.01 12.04
CA ASN A 200 -6.05 37.68 13.21
C ASN A 200 -5.17 37.58 14.47
N GLY A 201 -3.84 37.71 14.29
CA GLY A 201 -2.88 37.61 15.39
C GLY A 201 -2.45 36.19 15.75
N THR A 202 -2.97 35.14 15.10
CA THR A 202 -2.47 33.77 15.26
C THR A 202 -1.01 33.70 14.79
N ASP A 203 -0.12 33.27 15.68
CA ASP A 203 1.29 33.07 15.38
C ASP A 203 1.49 31.76 14.62
N ILE A 204 1.89 31.87 13.34
CA ILE A 204 2.14 30.69 12.51
C ILE A 204 3.41 29.93 12.89
N TYR A 205 4.27 30.55 13.70
CA TYR A 205 5.54 29.99 14.17
C TYR A 205 5.47 29.43 15.59
N SER A 206 4.25 29.35 16.15
CA SER A 206 4.03 28.85 17.49
C SER A 206 4.38 27.36 17.58
N GLU A 207 5.12 26.99 18.62
CA GLU A 207 5.38 25.59 18.96
C GLU A 207 4.17 24.92 19.65
N ASP A 208 3.13 25.69 19.99
CA ASP A 208 1.89 25.15 20.56
C ASP A 208 1.13 24.35 19.48
N LEU A 209 1.05 23.04 19.71
CA LEU A 209 0.35 22.11 18.82
C LEU A 209 -1.13 22.49 18.60
N SER A 210 -1.77 23.12 19.59
CA SER A 210 -3.15 23.61 19.47
C SER A 210 -3.27 24.75 18.47
N VAL A 211 -2.28 25.65 18.46
CA VAL A 211 -2.18 26.74 17.48
C VAL A 211 -1.92 26.17 16.10
N GLN A 212 -1.00 25.21 15.98
CA GLN A 212 -0.74 24.52 14.71
C GLN A 212 -1.98 23.80 14.16
N ILE A 213 -2.76 23.14 15.03
CA ILE A 213 -4.04 22.53 14.65
C ILE A 213 -5.03 23.60 14.16
N GLU A 214 -5.16 24.73 14.86
CA GLU A 214 -6.03 25.84 14.44
C GLU A 214 -5.67 26.37 13.04
N LEU A 215 -4.36 26.49 12.76
CA LEU A 215 -3.86 26.96 11.47
C LEU A 215 -4.36 26.10 10.30
N PHE A 216 -4.37 24.79 10.47
CA PHE A 216 -4.71 23.86 9.39
C PHE A 216 -6.17 23.38 9.42
N THR A 217 -6.94 23.79 10.42
CA THR A 217 -8.39 23.53 10.52
C THR A 217 -9.20 24.82 10.29
N THR A 218 -9.29 25.67 11.31
CA THR A 218 -10.11 26.89 11.35
C THR A 218 -9.54 27.99 10.45
N LYS A 219 -8.21 28.16 10.44
CA LYS A 219 -7.52 29.15 9.59
C LYS A 219 -7.01 28.55 8.29
N ARG A 220 -7.45 27.34 7.92
CA ARG A 220 -6.93 26.59 6.76
C ARG A 220 -6.86 27.40 5.47
N GLY A 221 -7.86 28.24 5.20
CA GLY A 221 -7.86 29.12 4.02
C GLY A 221 -6.75 30.17 4.06
N CYS A 222 -6.45 30.70 5.23
CA CYS A 222 -5.36 31.65 5.44
C CYS A 222 -4.01 30.95 5.31
N SER A 223 -3.82 29.82 5.97
CA SER A 223 -2.60 29.01 5.88
C SER A 223 -2.31 28.57 4.44
N ARG A 224 -3.36 28.18 3.70
CA ARG A 224 -3.26 27.91 2.25
C ARG A 224 -2.70 29.11 1.49
N TRP A 225 -3.22 30.31 1.77
CA TRP A 225 -2.79 31.52 1.08
C TRP A 225 -1.34 31.90 1.43
N VAL A 226 -0.97 31.85 2.70
CA VAL A 226 0.40 32.10 3.18
C VAL A 226 1.38 31.12 2.52
N MET A 227 1.11 29.81 2.60
CA MET A 227 1.97 28.77 2.00
C MET A 227 2.10 28.96 0.48
N MET A 228 1.01 29.24 -0.22
CA MET A 228 1.06 29.51 -1.66
C MET A 228 1.93 30.72 -2.00
N LYS A 229 1.87 31.79 -1.20
CA LYS A 229 2.62 33.03 -1.43
C LYS A 229 4.11 32.89 -1.15
N HIS A 230 4.48 32.13 -0.12
CA HIS A 230 5.88 32.03 0.32
C HIS A 230 6.60 30.80 -0.25
N CYS A 231 5.88 29.72 -0.57
CA CYS A 231 6.45 28.46 -1.06
C CYS A 231 6.04 28.11 -2.51
N GLY A 232 5.11 28.87 -3.09
CA GLY A 232 4.65 28.68 -4.47
C GLY A 232 3.62 27.57 -4.65
N GLU A 233 3.20 27.36 -5.91
CA GLU A 233 2.07 26.48 -6.27
C GLU A 233 2.28 25.02 -5.91
N LYS A 234 3.54 24.53 -5.88
CA LYS A 234 3.83 23.13 -5.52
C LYS A 234 3.33 22.77 -4.13
N SER A 235 3.32 23.72 -3.18
CA SER A 235 2.77 23.52 -1.84
C SER A 235 1.26 23.26 -1.83
N MET A 236 0.56 23.55 -2.93
CA MET A 236 -0.88 23.37 -3.07
C MET A 236 -1.29 21.98 -3.53
N ILE A 237 -0.35 21.16 -4.01
CA ILE A 237 -0.60 19.77 -4.41
C ILE A 237 -1.12 19.00 -3.20
N ASP A 238 -2.34 18.46 -3.32
CA ASP A 238 -3.06 17.74 -2.27
C ASP A 238 -3.12 18.46 -0.93
N PHE A 239 -3.08 19.80 -0.93
CA PHE A 239 -3.00 20.63 0.27
C PHE A 239 -3.99 20.22 1.36
N ARG A 240 -5.25 19.99 0.98
CA ARG A 240 -6.30 19.64 1.93
C ARG A 240 -6.02 18.31 2.62
N GLN A 241 -5.65 17.28 1.84
CA GLN A 241 -5.33 15.97 2.37
C GLN A 241 -4.08 16.02 3.25
N ASN A 242 -3.04 16.72 2.81
CA ASN A 242 -1.81 16.90 3.60
C ASN A 242 -2.07 17.65 4.92
N ALA A 243 -2.91 18.69 4.89
CA ALA A 243 -3.32 19.41 6.10
C ALA A 243 -4.11 18.51 7.07
N GLU A 244 -5.02 17.68 6.57
CA GLU A 244 -5.79 16.73 7.38
C GLU A 244 -4.88 15.67 8.04
N ILE A 245 -3.91 15.12 7.30
CA ILE A 245 -2.92 14.16 7.85
C ILE A 245 -1.99 14.83 8.86
N TYR A 246 -1.58 16.08 8.60
CA TYR A 246 -0.72 16.85 9.51
C TYR A 246 -1.42 17.10 10.84
N VAL A 247 -2.67 17.59 10.82
CA VAL A 247 -3.51 17.78 12.01
C VAL A 247 -3.69 16.48 12.79
N LYS A 248 -4.06 15.38 12.12
CA LYS A 248 -4.19 14.05 12.72
C LYS A 248 -2.90 13.60 13.43
N THR A 249 -1.74 13.96 12.86
CA THR A 249 -0.42 13.66 13.46
C THR A 249 -0.19 14.48 14.73
N LEU A 250 -0.49 15.78 14.70
CA LEU A 250 -0.37 16.67 15.87
C LEU A 250 -1.29 16.22 17.02
N GLU A 251 -2.54 15.88 16.71
CA GLU A 251 -3.52 15.39 17.69
C GLU A 251 -3.06 14.09 18.37
N LYS A 252 -2.47 13.15 17.61
CA LYS A 252 -1.87 11.93 18.17
C LYS A 252 -0.70 12.25 19.11
N THR A 253 0.15 13.23 18.77
CA THR A 253 1.24 13.68 19.64
C THR A 253 0.71 14.21 20.98
N ILE A 254 -0.32 15.07 20.95
CA ILE A 254 -0.98 15.58 22.17
C ILE A 254 -1.54 14.43 23.02
N GLN A 255 -2.26 13.49 22.40
CA GLN A 255 -2.85 12.34 23.10
C GLN A 255 -1.82 11.40 23.72
N SER A 256 -0.64 11.26 23.08
CA SER A 256 0.44 10.40 23.56
C SER A 256 1.26 11.00 24.72
N GLY A 257 1.04 12.27 25.09
CA GLY A 257 1.78 12.95 26.15
C GLY A 257 3.26 13.22 25.83
N MET A 258 3.70 13.00 24.59
CA MET A 258 5.02 13.38 24.11
C MET A 258 5.02 14.87 23.77
N THR A 259 5.26 15.72 24.77
CA THR A 259 5.72 17.08 24.51
C THR A 259 7.19 16.99 24.13
N GLY A 260 7.53 17.41 22.90
CA GLY A 260 8.91 17.50 22.43
C GLY A 260 9.76 18.42 23.29
#